data_AF-A0A1Z9EIH3-F1
#
_entry.id   AF-A0A1Z9EIH3-F1
#
_cell.length_a   1.000
_cell.length_b   1.000
_cell.length_c   1.000
_cell.angle_alpha   90.00
_cell.angle_beta   90.00
_cell.angle_gamma   90.00
#
_symmetry.space_group_name_H-M   'P 1'
#
loop_
_entity.id
_entity.type
_entity.pdbx_description
1 polymer ?
#
loop_
_entity_poly.entity_id
_entity_poly.type
_entity_poly.pdbx_seq_one_letter_code
_entity_poly.pdbx_strand_id
1 'polypeptide(L)' 'APPTDGAKYPPPPDIPNGNDDDVVARQLREAAMREPDPAVRDKLWQEYRKYKGIEEPDS' A
#
# COMPACT_ATOMS: atom_id res chain seq x y z
N ALA A 1 15.82 -16.20 9.80
CA ALA A 1 15.23 -14.95 10.33
C ALA A 1 14.17 -14.47 9.35
N PRO A 2 13.04 -13.89 9.78
CA PRO A 2 12.20 -13.16 8.83
C PRO A 2 13.05 -12.03 8.25
N PRO A 3 12.92 -11.70 6.96
CA PRO A 3 13.65 -10.56 6.40
C PRO A 3 13.21 -9.30 7.16
N THR A 4 14.17 -8.62 7.80
CA THR A 4 14.01 -7.37 8.54
C THR A 4 13.82 -6.15 7.64
N ASP A 5 13.77 -6.31 6.32
CA ASP A 5 13.38 -5.26 5.37
C ASP A 5 11.84 -5.16 5.30
N GLY A 6 11.24 -4.84 6.44
CA GLY A 6 9.83 -4.47 6.54
C GLY A 6 9.67 -3.05 6.02
N ALA A 7 9.00 -2.89 4.88
CA ALA A 7 8.54 -1.60 4.35
C ALA A 7 9.57 -0.45 4.34
N LYS A 8 10.26 -0.28 3.22
CA LYS A 8 11.18 0.85 3.01
C LYS A 8 10.46 2.19 2.89
N TYR A 9 9.22 2.17 2.40
CA TYR A 9 8.40 3.36 2.18
C TYR A 9 7.13 3.27 3.04
N PRO A 10 6.86 4.28 3.89
CA PRO A 10 5.67 4.27 4.72
C PRO A 10 4.40 4.42 3.87
N PRO A 11 3.25 3.90 4.35
CA PRO A 11 1.96 4.14 3.71
C PRO A 11 1.59 5.64 3.76
N PRO A 12 0.87 6.15 2.75
CA PRO A 12 0.26 7.48 2.80
C PRO A 12 -0.69 7.66 4.00
N PRO A 13 -0.92 8.90 4.46
CA PRO A 13 -1.69 9.18 5.68
C PRO A 13 -3.17 8.81 5.60
N ASP A 14 -3.72 8.71 4.39
CA ASP A 14 -5.10 8.29 4.13
C ASP A 14 -5.29 6.76 4.13
N ILE A 15 -4.18 6.00 4.16
CA ILE A 15 -4.22 4.54 4.17
C ILE A 15 -4.34 4.01 5.61
N PRO A 16 -5.32 3.13 5.90
CA PRO A 16 -5.47 2.55 7.23
C PRO A 16 -4.31 1.59 7.58
N ASN A 17 -4.23 1.22 8.86
CA ASN A 17 -3.22 0.29 9.40
C ASN A 17 -3.12 -1.04 8.61
N GLY A 18 -4.21 -1.51 8.00
CA GLY A 18 -4.25 -2.74 7.20
C GLY A 18 -4.54 -4.01 8.01
N ASN A 19 -5.05 -3.89 9.24
CA ASN A 19 -5.43 -5.04 10.08
C ASN A 19 -6.47 -5.95 9.41
N ASP A 20 -7.41 -5.36 8.67
CA ASP A 20 -8.49 -6.05 7.96
C ASP A 20 -8.17 -6.22 6.47
N ASP A 21 -6.88 -6.18 6.10
CA ASP A 21 -6.47 -6.48 4.73
C ASP A 21 -6.54 -7.98 4.47
N ASP A 22 -7.35 -8.36 3.49
CA ASP A 22 -7.26 -9.70 2.91
C ASP A 22 -5.92 -9.90 2.19
N VAL A 23 -5.74 -11.09 1.61
CA VAL A 23 -4.49 -11.46 0.95
C VAL A 23 -4.13 -10.49 -0.19
N VAL A 24 -5.11 -10.01 -0.95
CA VAL A 24 -4.87 -9.13 -2.12
C VAL A 24 -4.51 -7.73 -1.65
N ALA A 25 -5.30 -7.16 -0.73
CA ALA A 25 -5.02 -5.86 -0.14
C ALA A 25 -3.63 -5.82 0.53
N ARG A 26 -3.30 -6.88 1.28
CA ARG A 26 -1.99 -7.01 1.93
C ARG A 26 -0.86 -7.05 0.91
N GLN A 27 -1.01 -7.78 -0.18
CA GLN A 27 0.02 -7.84 -1.24
C GLN A 27 0.22 -6.49 -1.93
N LEU A 28 -0.85 -5.76 -2.25
CA LEU A 28 -0.76 -4.42 -2.82
C LEU A 28 -0.02 -3.46 -1.88
N ARG A 29 -0.40 -3.45 -0.59
CA ARG A 29 0.24 -2.65 0.45
C ARG A 29 1.72 -3.01 0.60
N GLU A 30 2.02 -4.29 0.70
CA GLU A 30 3.38 -4.81 0.85
C GLU A 30 4.27 -4.55 -0.37
N ALA A 31 3.71 -4.61 -1.58
CA ALA A 31 4.41 -4.24 -2.81
C ALA A 31 4.71 -2.73 -2.81
N ALA A 32 3.71 -1.90 -2.53
CA ALA A 32 3.87 -0.44 -2.50
C ALA A 32 4.91 0.02 -1.47
N MET A 33 4.92 -0.60 -0.29
CA MET A 33 5.89 -0.30 0.77
C MET A 33 7.33 -0.74 0.43
N ARG A 34 7.53 -1.61 -0.57
CA ARG A 34 8.85 -2.08 -1.02
C ARG A 34 9.28 -1.52 -2.37
N GLU A 35 8.37 -0.89 -3.11
CA GLU A 35 8.61 -0.38 -4.45
C GLU A 35 9.47 0.89 -4.45
N PRO A 36 10.69 0.87 -5.05
CA PRO A 36 11.55 2.04 -5.14
C PRO A 36 11.12 3.08 -6.17
N ASP A 37 10.42 2.69 -7.24
CA ASP A 37 9.92 3.62 -8.25
C ASP A 37 8.67 4.35 -7.71
N PRO A 38 8.73 5.68 -7.50
CA PRO A 38 7.60 6.42 -6.95
C PRO A 38 6.35 6.33 -7.84
N ALA A 39 6.49 6.28 -9.16
CA ALA A 39 5.35 6.21 -10.07
C ALA A 39 4.66 4.85 -10.04
N VAL A 40 5.40 3.76 -9.80
CA VAL A 40 4.82 2.42 -9.62
C VAL A 40 4.20 2.31 -8.24
N ARG A 41 4.86 2.82 -7.21
CA ARG A 41 4.34 2.86 -5.84
C ARG A 41 2.99 3.59 -5.76
N ASP A 42 2.89 4.76 -6.41
CA ASP A 42 1.66 5.54 -6.41
C ASP A 42 0.51 4.76 -7.07
N LYS A 43 0.77 4.07 -8.19
CA LYS A 43 -0.21 3.18 -8.83
C LYS A 43 -0.64 2.03 -7.93
N LEU A 44 0.29 1.41 -7.19
CA LEU A 44 -0.05 0.35 -6.24
C LEU A 44 -0.96 0.87 -5.12
N TRP A 45 -0.73 2.08 -4.62
CA TRP A 45 -1.63 2.71 -3.66
C TRP A 45 -3.00 3.06 -4.25
N GLN A 46 -3.06 3.48 -5.52
CA GLN A 46 -4.34 3.70 -6.22
C GLN A 46 -5.16 2.41 -6.35
N GLU A 47 -4.51 1.31 -6.75
CA GLU A 47 -5.18 0.01 -6.81
C GLU A 47 -5.62 -0.47 -5.42
N TYR A 48 -4.81 -0.26 -4.38
CA TYR A 48 -5.20 -0.54 -3.00
C TYR A 48 -6.45 0.26 -2.58
N ARG A 49 -6.47 1.57 -2.84
CA ARG A 49 -7.62 2.45 -2.53
C ARG A 49 -8.88 1.98 -3.23
N LYS A 50 -8.80 1.74 -4.54
CA LYS A 50 -9.91 1.22 -5.35
C LYS A 50 -10.43 -0.11 -4.81
N TYR A 51 -9.53 -1.01 -4.42
CA TYR A 51 -9.90 -2.31 -3.86
C TYR A 51 -10.59 -2.18 -2.50
N LYS A 52 -10.11 -1.28 -1.64
CA LYS A 52 -10.66 -1.05 -0.29
C LYS A 52 -11.85 -0.08 -0.27
N GLY A 53 -12.19 0.54 -1.40
CA GLY A 53 -13.22 1.58 -1.48
C GLY A 53 -12.85 2.86 -0.73
N ILE A 54 -11.56 3.18 -0.66
CA ILE A 54 -11.06 4.44 -0.08
C ILE A 54 -11.06 5.50 -1.20
N GLU A 55 -11.69 6.64 -0.96
CA GLU A 55 -11.66 7.75 -1.92
C GLU A 55 -10.28 8.42 -1.93
N GLU A 56 -9.79 8.77 -3.13
CA GLU A 56 -8.53 9.50 -3.26
C GLU A 56 -8.72 10.93 -2.73
N PRO A 57 -7.77 11.49 -1.96
CA PRO A 57 -7.91 12.81 -1.33
C PRO A 57 -8.02 13.99 -2.31
N ASP A 58 -7.82 13.77 -3.62
CA ASP A 58 -7.87 14.76 -4.69
C ASP A 58 -9.00 14.53 -5.71
N SER A 59 -9.96 13.62 -5.45
CA SER A 59 -11.15 13.39 -6.29
C SER A 59 -12.40 14.14 -5.82
#